data_AF-A0A379DBH3-F1
#
_entry.id   AF-A0A379DBH3-F1
#
_cell.length_a   1.000
_cell.length_b   1.000
_cell.length_c   1.000
_cell.angle_alpha   90.00
_cell.angle_beta   90.00
_cell.angle_gamma   90.00
#
_symmetry.space_group_name_H-M   'P 1'
#
loop_
_entity.id
_entity.type
_entity.pdbx_description
1 polymer ?
#
loop_
_entity_poly.entity_id
_entity_poly.type
_entity_poly.pdbx_seq_one_letter_code
_entity_poly.pdbx_strand_id
1 'polypeptide(L)'
;MDNTPASKLIRQIFFAFAEFERDLIVERTQEGRAIAKLKSDYREGRPKKFSQKQINHALELKKSYSYKQVSEMTGISVSTLKRANRK
;
A
#
# COMPACT_ATOMS: atom_id res chain seq x y z
N MET A 1 -9.44 0.70 39.08
CA MET A 1 -8.49 -0.39 39.37
C MET A 1 -7.48 0.16 40.34
N ASP A 2 -7.40 -0.44 41.52
CA ASP A 2 -6.45 -0.12 42.59
C ASP A 2 -5.07 -0.77 42.34
N ASN A 3 -4.06 -0.42 43.15
CA ASN A 3 -2.67 -0.86 42.97
C ASN A 3 -2.30 -2.13 43.75
N THR A 4 -3.30 -2.91 44.19
CA THR A 4 -3.05 -4.19 44.88
C THR A 4 -2.38 -5.20 43.95
N PRO A 5 -1.61 -6.16 44.49
CA PRO A 5 -0.99 -7.22 43.69
C PRO A 5 -1.98 -7.98 42.81
N ALA A 6 -3.20 -8.24 43.30
CA ALA A 6 -4.26 -8.90 42.54
C ALA A 6 -4.73 -8.07 41.34
N SER A 7 -5.01 -6.77 41.54
CA SER A 7 -5.42 -5.87 40.44
C SER A 7 -4.32 -5.67 39.40
N LYS A 8 -3.04 -5.69 39.82
CA LYS A 8 -1.91 -5.70 38.89
C LYS A 8 -1.87 -6.97 38.05
N LEU A 9 -2.05 -8.16 38.65
CA LEU A 9 -2.09 -9.43 37.94
C LEU A 9 -3.22 -9.46 36.90
N ILE A 10 -4.44 -9.09 37.32
CA ILE A 10 -5.62 -9.07 36.45
C ILE A 10 -5.41 -8.13 35.26
N ARG A 11 -4.81 -6.96 35.47
CA ARG A 11 -4.48 -6.03 34.38
C ARG A 11 -3.50 -6.65 33.37
N GLN A 12 -2.47 -7.34 33.84
CA GLN A 12 -1.51 -7.98 32.93
C GLN A 12 -2.16 -9.11 32.13
N ILE A 13 -3.07 -9.88 32.75
CA ILE A 13 -3.85 -10.90 32.05
C ILE A 13 -4.69 -10.25 30.94
N PHE A 14 -5.40 -9.16 31.24
CA PHE A 14 -6.20 -8.46 30.21
C PHE A 14 -5.35 -7.89 29.07
N PHE A 15 -4.17 -7.34 29.37
CA PHE A 15 -3.25 -6.87 28.33
C PHE A 15 -2.72 -8.03 27.47
N ALA A 16 -2.35 -9.16 28.09
CA ALA A 16 -1.91 -10.34 27.36
C ALA A 16 -3.02 -10.89 26.44
N PHE A 17 -4.28 -10.89 26.90
CA PHE A 17 -5.42 -11.26 26.05
C PHE A 17 -5.63 -10.29 24.89
N ALA A 18 -5.52 -8.99 25.14
CA ALA A 18 -5.67 -7.98 24.09
C ALA A 18 -4.57 -8.07 23.02
N GLU A 19 -3.35 -8.41 23.41
CA GLU A 19 -2.25 -8.70 22.49
C GLU A 19 -2.51 -9.98 21.69
N PHE A 20 -2.89 -11.07 22.37
CA PHE A 20 -3.24 -12.34 21.74
C PHE A 20 -4.35 -12.21 20.68
N GLU A 21 -5.44 -11.51 20.99
CA GLU A 21 -6.54 -11.31 20.04
C GLU A 21 -6.10 -10.50 18.81
N ARG A 22 -5.24 -9.48 19.01
CA ARG A 22 -4.68 -8.69 17.90
C ARG A 22 -3.83 -9.56 16.99
N ASP A 23 -2.96 -10.39 17.56
CA ASP A 23 -2.07 -11.26 16.80
C ASP A 23 -2.86 -12.28 15.99
N LEU A 24 -3.91 -12.84 16.58
CA LEU A 24 -4.82 -13.78 15.92
C LEU A 24 -5.61 -13.12 14.76
N ILE A 25 -5.98 -11.84 14.86
CA ILE A 25 -6.54 -11.09 13.73
C ILE A 25 -5.49 -10.90 12.63
N VAL A 26 -4.27 -10.54 13.00
CA VAL A 26 -3.17 -10.35 12.04
C VAL A 26 -2.87 -11.65 11.30
N GLU A 27 -2.74 -12.78 12.00
CA GLU A 27 -2.50 -14.10 11.41
C GLU A 27 -3.59 -14.45 10.39
N ARG A 28 -4.87 -14.40 10.79
CA ARG A 28 -6.00 -14.72 9.90
C ARG A 28 -6.06 -13.81 8.67
N THR A 29 -5.78 -12.52 8.83
CA THR A 29 -5.77 -11.59 7.68
C THR A 29 -4.59 -11.85 6.75
N GLN A 30 -3.44 -12.28 7.28
CA GLN A 30 -2.28 -12.67 6.48
C GLN A 30 -2.54 -13.96 5.70
N GLU A 31 -3.16 -14.96 6.32
CA GLU A 31 -3.60 -16.20 5.65
C GLU A 31 -4.57 -15.90 4.50
N GLY A 32 -5.62 -15.12 4.78
CA GLY A 32 -6.59 -14.72 3.75
C GLY A 32 -5.92 -13.92 2.61
N ARG A 33 -4.96 -13.05 2.94
CA ARG A 33 -4.16 -12.33 1.94
C ARG A 33 -3.28 -13.27 1.12
N ALA A 34 -2.68 -14.30 1.73
CA ALA A 34 -1.86 -15.28 1.02
C ALA A 34 -2.69 -16.08 0.02
N ILE A 35 -3.91 -16.47 0.38
CA ILE A 35 -4.86 -17.11 -0.54
C ILE A 35 -5.27 -16.14 -1.67
N ALA A 36 -5.58 -14.89 -1.34
CA ALA A 36 -5.94 -13.89 -2.35
C ALA A 36 -4.83 -13.65 -3.37
N LYS A 37 -3.55 -13.69 -2.94
CA LYS A 37 -2.36 -13.56 -3.81
C LYS A 37 -2.26 -14.65 -4.88
N LEU A 38 -2.89 -15.81 -4.69
CA LEU A 38 -2.89 -16.88 -5.68
C LEU A 38 -3.80 -16.57 -6.89
N LYS A 39 -4.71 -15.61 -6.78
CA LYS A 39 -5.59 -15.22 -7.89
C LYS A 39 -4.80 -14.42 -8.93
N SER A 40 -5.01 -14.73 -10.21
CA SER A 40 -4.29 -14.08 -11.32
C SER A 40 -4.59 -12.58 -11.48
N ASP A 41 -5.75 -12.12 -10.99
CA ASP A 41 -6.18 -10.72 -11.02
C ASP A 41 -5.81 -9.94 -9.74
N TYR A 42 -5.21 -10.60 -8.75
CA TYR A 42 -4.82 -9.96 -7.51
C TYR A 42 -3.72 -8.93 -7.73
N ARG A 43 -3.90 -7.75 -7.16
CA ARG A 43 -2.92 -6.66 -7.16
C ARG A 43 -2.84 -6.06 -5.78
N GLU A 44 -1.64 -5.97 -5.25
CA GLU A 44 -1.38 -5.33 -3.96
C GLU A 44 -1.15 -3.83 -4.15
N GLY A 45 -1.66 -3.03 -3.20
CA GLY A 45 -1.51 -1.58 -3.19
C GLY A 45 -2.50 -0.83 -4.09
N ARG A 46 -2.23 0.47 -4.29
CA ARG A 46 -3.13 1.36 -5.03
C ARG A 46 -3.18 1.00 -6.52
N PRO A 47 -4.37 0.87 -7.13
CA PRO A 47 -4.50 0.68 -8.57
C PRO A 47 -3.78 1.76 -9.37
N LYS A 48 -3.12 1.37 -10.46
CA LYS A 48 -2.46 2.32 -11.37
C LYS A 48 -3.51 3.20 -12.02
N LYS A 49 -3.43 4.52 -11.78
CA LYS A 49 -4.36 5.51 -12.37
C LYS A 49 -4.23 5.61 -13.89
N PHE A 50 -3.02 5.47 -14.42
CA PHE A 50 -2.72 5.60 -15.85
C PHE A 50 -2.42 4.23 -16.45
N SER A 51 -2.95 3.99 -17.65
CA SER A 51 -2.68 2.77 -18.42
C SER A 51 -1.25 2.78 -18.98
N GLN A 52 -0.74 1.60 -19.33
CA GLN A 52 0.59 1.49 -19.93
C GLN A 52 0.69 2.28 -21.24
N LYS A 53 -0.39 2.31 -22.04
CA LYS A 53 -0.45 3.08 -23.30
C LYS A 53 -0.29 4.58 -23.04
N GLN A 54 -0.97 5.12 -22.03
CA GLN A 54 -0.86 6.54 -21.65
C GLN A 54 0.55 6.91 -21.19
N ILE A 55 1.17 6.03 -20.38
CA ILE A 55 2.55 6.25 -19.92
C ILE A 55 3.53 6.18 -21.10
N ASN A 56 3.40 5.20 -21.98
CA ASN A 56 4.26 5.08 -23.16
C ASN A 56 4.14 6.29 -24.08
N HIS A 57 2.91 6.74 -24.35
CA HIS A 57 2.67 7.94 -25.14
C HIS A 57 3.31 9.18 -24.50
N ALA A 58 3.19 9.35 -23.19
CA ALA A 58 3.83 10.47 -22.49
C ALA A 58 5.37 10.40 -22.53
N LEU A 59 5.95 9.20 -22.49
CA LEU A 59 7.40 8.99 -22.62
C LEU A 59 7.89 9.25 -24.05
N GLU A 60 7.09 8.96 -25.06
CA GLU A 60 7.37 9.34 -26.46
C GLU A 60 7.39 10.86 -26.61
N LEU A 61 6.38 11.57 -26.09
CA LEU A 61 6.35 13.04 -26.09
C LEU A 61 7.55 13.65 -25.38
N LYS A 62 8.05 13.01 -24.31
CA LYS A 62 9.25 13.45 -23.57
C LYS A 62 10.52 13.47 -24.42
N LYS A 63 10.57 12.78 -25.57
CA LYS A 63 11.72 12.88 -26.49
C LYS A 63 11.87 14.26 -27.11
N SER A 64 10.76 14.98 -27.29
CA SER A 64 10.71 16.30 -27.93
C SER A 64 10.36 17.43 -26.96
N TYR A 65 9.69 17.13 -25.84
CA TYR A 65 9.20 18.12 -24.88
C TYR A 65 9.78 17.95 -23.47
N SER A 66 9.83 19.05 -22.71
CA SER A 66 10.24 19.00 -21.30
C SER A 66 9.20 18.30 -20.42
N TYR A 67 9.62 17.82 -19.26
CA TYR A 67 8.70 17.17 -18.30
C TYR A 67 7.50 18.05 -17.91
N LYS A 68 7.69 19.37 -17.83
CA LYS A 68 6.59 20.30 -17.47
C LYS A 68 5.57 20.36 -18.60
N GLN A 69 6.03 20.51 -19.84
CA GLN A 69 5.16 20.53 -21.02
C GLN A 69 4.40 19.21 -21.18
N VAL A 70 5.07 18.05 -21.03
CA VAL A 70 4.41 16.74 -21.09
C VAL A 70 3.38 16.59 -19.96
N SER A 71 3.67 17.09 -18.76
CA SER A 71 2.72 17.06 -17.64
C SER A 71 1.48 17.88 -17.92
N GLU A 72 1.62 19.05 -18.55
CA GLU A 72 0.49 19.91 -18.96
C GLU A 72 -0.33 19.26 -20.08
N MET A 73 0.33 18.64 -21.08
CA MET A 73 -0.32 17.97 -22.20
C MET A 73 -1.08 16.69 -21.81
N THR A 74 -0.52 15.91 -20.89
CA THR A 74 -1.04 14.56 -20.57
C THR A 74 -1.81 14.49 -19.25
N GLY A 75 -1.73 15.53 -18.41
CA GLY A 75 -2.27 15.53 -17.05
C GLY A 75 -1.54 14.57 -16.09
N ILE A 76 -0.44 13.96 -16.52
CA ILE A 76 0.38 13.06 -15.69
C ILE A 76 1.41 13.90 -14.94
N SER A 77 1.45 13.79 -13.61
CA SER A 77 2.40 14.57 -12.81
C SER A 77 3.86 14.34 -13.23
N VAL A 78 4.66 15.39 -13.17
CA VAL A 78 6.11 15.33 -13.42
C VAL A 78 6.80 14.21 -12.62
N SER A 79 6.41 14.02 -11.35
CA SER A 79 6.95 12.95 -10.50
C SER A 79 6.62 11.55 -11.03
N THR A 80 5.43 11.37 -11.61
CA THR A 80 5.00 10.11 -12.23
C THR A 80 5.77 9.86 -13.53
N LEU A 81 5.98 10.87 -14.36
CA LEU A 81 6.78 10.78 -15.59
C LEU A 81 8.25 10.44 -15.29
N LYS A 82 8.87 11.13 -14.32
CA LYS A 82 10.25 10.85 -13.89
C LYS A 82 10.40 9.42 -13.37
N ARG A 83 9.44 8.93 -12.57
CA ARG A 83 9.44 7.55 -12.07
C ARG A 83 9.27 6.54 -13.22
N ALA A 84 8.43 6.84 -14.21
CA ALA A 84 8.25 5.98 -15.37
C ALA A 84 9.50 5.93 -16.26
N ASN A 85 10.22 7.04 -16.43
CA ASN A 85 11.44 7.10 -17.23
C ASN A 85 12.67 6.46 -16.55
N ARG A 86 12.60 6.13 -15.25
CA ARG A 86 13.65 5.41 -14.51
C ARG A 86 13.44 3.90 -14.49
N LYS A 87 12.27 3.44 -14.91
CA LYS A 87 11.98 2.01 -15.08
C LYS A 87 12.52 1.56 -16.43
#